data_AF-A0A1C0AY93-F1
#
_entry.id   AF-A0A1C0AY93-F1
#
_cell.length_a   1.000
_cell.length_b   1.000
_cell.length_c   1.000
_cell.angle_alpha   90.00
_cell.angle_beta   90.00
_cell.angle_gamma   90.00
#
_symmetry.space_group_name_H-M   'P 1'
#
loop_
_entity.id
_entity.type
_entity.pdbx_description
1 polymer ?
#
loop_
_entity_poly.entity_id
_entity_poly.type
_entity_poly.pdbx_seq_one_letter_code
_entity_poly.pdbx_strand_id
1 'polypeptide(L)' 'MKDRLKEAFKLRFEYYNLYNNKEEKWHKKYKNHELYELVKYSFNYDFKDIGEMMPKLLKEFEKRL' A
#
# COMPACT_ATOMS: atom_id res chain seq x y z
N MET A 1 8.31 -0.23 12.37
CA MET A 1 8.28 -1.24 11.27
C MET A 1 7.05 -2.16 11.31
N LYS A 2 6.80 -2.93 12.39
CA LYS A 2 5.70 -3.92 12.43
C LYS A 2 4.30 -3.30 12.27
N ASP A 3 4.06 -2.16 12.91
CA ASP A 3 2.75 -1.45 12.83
C ASP A 3 2.52 -0.81 11.46
N ARG A 4 3.55 -0.18 10.89
CA ARG A 4 3.49 0.37 9.52
C ARG A 4 3.27 -0.71 8.46
N LEU A 5 3.92 -1.86 8.61
CA LEU A 5 3.70 -2.99 7.71
C LEU A 5 2.26 -3.50 7.78
N LYS A 6 1.71 -3.62 9.00
CA LYS A 6 0.31 -4.00 9.20
C LYS A 6 -0.65 -3.00 8.56
N GLU A 7 -0.40 -1.71 8.71
CA GLU A 7 -1.23 -0.66 8.10
C GLU A 7 -1.11 -0.67 6.56
N ALA A 8 0.10 -0.85 6.02
CA ALA A 8 0.30 -0.98 4.57
C ALA A 8 -0.48 -2.17 3.99
N PHE A 9 -0.46 -3.32 4.66
CA PHE A 9 -1.26 -4.48 4.27
C PHE A 9 -2.76 -4.19 4.31
N LYS A 10 -3.23 -3.54 5.38
CA LYS A 10 -4.64 -3.17 5.54
C LYS A 10 -5.11 -2.24 4.42
N LEU A 11 -4.32 -1.22 4.08
CA LEU A 11 -4.62 -0.29 2.99
C LEU A 11 -4.65 -0.99 1.63
N ARG A 12 -3.69 -1.89 1.36
CA ARG A 12 -3.64 -2.66 0.11
C ARG A 12 -4.79 -3.66 0.00
N PHE A 13 -5.17 -4.29 1.12
CA PHE A 13 -6.34 -5.16 1.22
C PHE A 13 -7.64 -4.37 0.99
N GLU A 14 -7.78 -3.19 1.59
CA GLU A 14 -8.93 -2.32 1.38
C GLU A 14 -9.07 -1.93 -0.09
N TYR A 15 -7.96 -1.54 -0.74
CA TYR A 15 -7.94 -1.25 -2.17
C TYR A 15 -8.46 -2.44 -2.99
N TYR A 16 -7.89 -3.62 -2.78
CA TYR A 16 -8.22 -4.82 -3.55
C TYR A 16 -9.72 -5.19 -3.45
N ASN A 17 -10.29 -5.09 -2.25
CA ASN A 17 -11.67 -5.49 -2.01
C ASN A 17 -12.70 -4.41 -2.33
N LEU A 18 -12.43 -3.14 -2.01
CA LEU A 18 -13.43 -2.07 -2.04
C LEU A 18 -13.27 -1.10 -3.21
N TYR A 19 -12.07 -1.02 -3.77
CA TYR A 19 -11.71 -0.03 -4.78
C TYR A 19 -11.28 -0.62 -6.11
N ASN A 20 -11.53 -1.90 -6.35
CA ASN A 20 -11.42 -2.48 -7.68
C ASN A 20 -12.33 -1.68 -8.65
N ASN A 21 -11.76 -1.09 -9.70
CA ASN A 21 -12.38 -0.11 -10.62
C ASN A 21 -12.79 1.25 -10.00
N LYS A 22 -12.35 1.59 -8.78
CA LYS A 22 -12.61 2.87 -8.10
C LYS A 22 -11.34 3.50 -7.53
N GLU A 23 -10.22 3.29 -8.19
CA GLU A 23 -8.90 3.75 -7.74
C GLU A 23 -8.86 5.25 -7.43
N GLU A 24 -9.53 6.09 -8.22
CA GLU A 24 -9.61 7.53 -7.97
C GLU A 24 -10.21 7.86 -6.58
N LYS A 25 -11.18 7.09 -6.10
CA LYS A 25 -11.77 7.28 -4.77
C LYS A 25 -10.77 6.91 -3.67
N TRP A 26 -9.97 5.86 -3.88
CA TRP A 26 -8.92 5.47 -2.95
C TRP A 26 -7.87 6.57 -2.85
N HIS A 27 -7.42 7.12 -3.98
CA HIS A 27 -6.48 8.25 -4.03
C HIS A 27 -7.02 9.49 -3.29
N LYS A 28 -8.27 9.87 -3.53
CA LYS A 28 -8.90 11.02 -2.83
C LYS A 28 -8.93 10.82 -1.31
N LYS A 29 -9.21 9.60 -0.84
CA LYS A 29 -9.28 9.26 0.58
C LYS A 29 -7.91 9.25 1.25
N TYR A 30 -6.90 8.68 0.59
CA TYR A 30 -5.61 8.37 1.23
C TYR A 30 -4.42 9.21 0.78
N LYS A 31 -4.58 10.17 -0.15
CA LYS A 31 -3.47 11.03 -0.65
C LYS A 31 -2.59 11.69 0.42
N ASN A 32 -3.11 11.92 1.63
CA ASN A 32 -2.38 12.55 2.74
C ASN A 32 -1.86 11.55 3.78
N HIS A 33 -2.04 10.24 3.56
CA HIS A 33 -1.59 9.19 4.47
C HIS A 33 -0.08 8.99 4.35
N GLU A 34 0.63 8.76 5.46
CA GLU A 34 2.10 8.62 5.46
C GLU A 34 2.61 7.46 4.57
N LEU A 35 1.83 6.39 4.47
CA LEU A 35 2.13 5.22 3.62
C LEU A 35 1.52 5.28 2.22
N TYR A 36 0.95 6.42 1.82
CA TYR A 36 0.23 6.53 0.55
C TYR A 36 1.08 6.15 -0.65
N GLU A 37 2.25 6.77 -0.81
CA GLU A 37 3.13 6.51 -1.97
C GLU A 37 3.65 5.06 -1.98
N LEU A 38 3.92 4.48 -0.80
CA LEU A 38 4.29 3.08 -0.66
C LEU A 38 3.17 2.16 -1.16
N VAL A 39 1.94 2.34 -0.66
CA VAL A 39 0.81 1.47 -1.02
C VAL A 39 0.44 1.66 -2.48
N LYS A 40 0.45 2.89 -2.99
CA LYS A 40 0.26 3.18 -4.41
C LYS A 40 1.29 2.48 -5.28
N TYR A 41 2.57 2.52 -4.91
CA TYR A 41 3.62 1.80 -5.63
C TYR A 41 3.41 0.28 -5.62
N SER A 42 2.85 -0.26 -4.54
CA SER A 42 2.51 -1.69 -4.44
C SER A 42 1.44 -2.15 -5.45
N PHE A 43 0.73 -1.22 -6.11
CA PHE A 43 -0.27 -1.57 -7.14
C PHE A 43 0.36 -2.15 -8.40
N ASN A 44 1.67 -1.94 -8.61
CA ASN A 44 2.44 -2.55 -9.69
C ASN A 44 2.67 -4.06 -9.51
N TYR A 45 2.30 -4.62 -8.35
CA TYR A 45 2.45 -6.04 -8.05
C TYR A 45 1.07 -6.69 -7.90
N ASP A 46 0.97 -7.93 -8.37
CA ASP A 46 -0.21 -8.76 -8.18
C ASP A 46 -0.53 -8.89 -6.69
N PHE A 47 -1.82 -8.89 -6.36
CA PHE A 47 -2.25 -8.97 -4.96
C PHE A 47 -1.72 -10.22 -4.24
N LYS A 48 -1.57 -11.34 -4.97
CA LYS A 48 -1.02 -12.61 -4.44
C LYS A 48 0.43 -12.47 -3.95
N ASP A 49 1.20 -11.54 -4.52
CA ASP A 49 2.63 -11.35 -4.23
C ASP A 49 2.85 -10.28 -3.14
N ILE A 50 1.79 -9.57 -2.72
CA ILE A 50 1.87 -8.48 -1.75
C ILE A 50 2.43 -8.96 -0.40
N GLY A 51 2.12 -10.18 0.01
CA GLY A 51 2.66 -10.77 1.25
C GLY A 51 4.19 -10.76 1.30
N GLU A 52 4.83 -11.05 0.16
CA GLU A 52 6.29 -11.05 0.03
C GLU A 52 6.86 -9.67 -0.30
N MET A 53 6.15 -8.90 -1.13
CA MET A 53 6.67 -7.62 -1.66
C MET A 53 6.52 -6.47 -0.67
N MET A 54 5.43 -6.38 0.08
CA MET A 54 5.18 -5.24 0.97
C MET A 54 6.28 -5.01 2.03
N PRO A 55 6.85 -6.05 2.69
CA PRO A 55 7.98 -5.87 3.59
C PRO A 55 9.23 -5.31 2.89
N LYS A 56 9.51 -5.74 1.66
CA LYS A 56 10.65 -5.26 0.86
C LYS A 56 10.46 -3.79 0.49
N LEU A 57 9.27 -3.45 0.00
CA LEU A 57 8.89 -2.08 -0.36
C LEU A 57 8.96 -1.15 0.85
N LEU A 58 8.49 -1.58 2.03
CA LEU A 58 8.55 -0.77 3.24
C LEU A 58 9.98 -0.49 3.68
N LYS A 59 10.85 -1.50 3.61
CA LYS A 59 12.26 -1.33 3.93
C LYS A 59 12.96 -0.36 2.98
N GLU A 60 12.62 -0.36 1.69
CA GLU A 60 13.15 0.61 0.73
C GLU A 60 12.59 2.01 0.96
N PHE A 61 11.31 2.13 1.28
CA PHE A 61 10.66 3.40 1.57
C PHE A 61 11.23 4.07 2.82
N GLU A 62 11.43 3.30 3.90
CA GLU A 62 12.05 3.80 5.14
C GLU A 62 13.50 4.27 4.96
N LYS A 63 14.23 3.75 3.95
CA LYS A 63 15.59 4.21 3.62
C LYS A 63 15.63 5.53 2.84
N ARG A 64 14.50 5.92 2.24
CA ARG A 64 14.38 7.13 1.41
C ARG A 64 13.75 8.31 2.15
N LEU A 65 13.20 8.06 3.35
CA LEU A 65 12.77 9.06 4.32
C LEU A 65 13.98 9.64 5.05
#